data_AF-A0A2E0BQ26-F1
#
_entry.id   AF-A0A2E0BQ26-F1
#
_cell.length_a   1.000
_cell.length_b   1.000
_cell.length_c   1.000
_cell.angle_alpha   90.00
_cell.angle_beta   90.00
_cell.angle_gamma   90.00
#
_symmetry.space_group_name_H-M   'P 1'
#
loop_
_entity.id
_entity.type
_entity.pdbx_description
1 polymer ?
#
loop_
_entity_poly.entity_id
_entity_poly.type
_entity_poly.pdbx_seq_one_letter_code
_entity_poly.pdbx_strand_id
1 'polypeptide(L)'
;MSDIKLTVIDRTGEKHHINAPTDMAMNLMEVIRMYELAEEGTIGVCGGMAMCASCQCYILSNHKLPLMQDEEEAMLSEVFNTKENSRLSCQIPITENLNNLEIEIADEI
;
A
#
# COMPACT_ATOMS: atom_id res chain seq x y z
N MET A 1 -0.23 17.86 -13.61
CA MET A 1 -0.66 16.45 -13.65
C MET A 1 0.54 15.64 -14.07
N SER A 2 1.34 15.25 -13.08
CA SER A 2 2.39 14.26 -13.26
C SER A 2 1.83 12.96 -12.68
N ASP A 3 1.86 11.90 -13.48
CA ASP A 3 1.51 10.56 -13.02
C ASP A 3 2.80 9.77 -12.81
N ILE A 4 2.82 8.95 -11.77
CA ILE A 4 3.85 7.92 -11.58
C ILE A 4 3.28 6.55 -11.95
N LYS A 5 4.15 5.64 -12.39
CA LYS A 5 3.78 4.25 -12.63
C LYS A 5 3.96 3.43 -11.37
N LEU A 6 3.01 2.56 -11.09
CA LEU A 6 3.08 1.59 -10.01
C LEU A 6 2.77 0.20 -10.56
N THR A 7 3.40 -0.82 -9.96
CA THR A 7 3.04 -2.22 -10.19
C THR A 7 2.45 -2.76 -8.89
N VAL A 8 1.22 -3.25 -8.94
CA VAL A 8 0.51 -3.83 -7.79
C VAL A 8 0.20 -5.28 -8.11
N ILE A 9 0.72 -6.19 -7.29
CA ILE A 9 0.33 -7.59 -7.31
C ILE A 9 -0.85 -7.75 -6.35
N ASP A 10 -2.00 -8.17 -6.87
CA ASP A 10 -3.17 -8.40 -6.03
C ASP A 10 -3.09 -9.74 -5.28
N ARG A 11 -4.11 -10.02 -4.45
CA ARG A 11 -4.18 -11.26 -3.65
C ARG A 11 -4.37 -12.53 -4.48
N THR A 12 -4.70 -12.41 -5.76
CA THR A 12 -4.77 -13.55 -6.69
C THR A 12 -3.42 -13.81 -7.37
N GLY A 13 -2.43 -12.93 -7.15
CA GLY A 13 -1.13 -12.95 -7.79
C GLY A 13 -1.09 -12.25 -9.15
N GLU A 14 -2.16 -11.57 -9.56
CA GLU A 14 -2.21 -10.83 -10.82
C GLU A 14 -1.45 -9.51 -10.70
N LYS A 15 -0.62 -9.21 -11.72
CA LYS A 15 0.17 -7.98 -11.80
C LYS A 15 -0.57 -6.88 -12.54
N HIS A 16 -0.89 -5.80 -11.83
CA HIS A 16 -1.55 -4.61 -12.36
C HIS A 16 -0.55 -3.48 -12.53
N HIS A 17 -0.51 -2.88 -13.72
CA HIS A 17 0.30 -1.69 -14.00
C HIS A 17 -0.62 -0.47 -14.03
N ILE A 18 -0.49 0.40 -13.04
CA ILE A 18 -1.41 1.52 -12.82
C ILE A 18 -0.66 2.85 -12.81
N ASN A 19 -1.40 3.93 -13.07
CA ASN A 19 -0.88 5.29 -12.99
C ASN A 19 -1.45 5.96 -11.74
N ALA A 20 -0.60 6.53 -10.89
CA ALA A 20 -1.03 7.25 -9.71
C ALA A 20 -0.76 8.75 -9.86
N PRO A 21 -1.77 9.61 -9.68
CA PRO A 21 -1.59 11.06 -9.79
C PRO A 21 -0.84 11.60 -8.56
N THR A 22 0.18 12.42 -8.78
CA THR A 22 0.95 13.04 -7.67
C THR A 22 0.34 14.34 -7.15
N ASP A 23 -0.69 14.89 -7.81
CA ASP A 23 -1.32 16.17 -7.46
C ASP A 23 -2.64 16.04 -6.68
N MET A 24 -3.08 14.82 -6.36
CA MET A 24 -4.31 14.55 -5.61
C MET A 24 -4.10 14.25 -4.12
N ALA A 25 -2.87 14.38 -3.60
CA ALA A 25 -2.51 14.08 -2.21
C ALA A 25 -2.99 12.71 -1.71
N MET A 26 -3.03 11.72 -2.62
CA MET A 26 -3.46 10.35 -2.32
C MET A 26 -2.35 9.56 -1.62
N ASN A 27 -2.72 8.52 -0.90
CA ASN A 27 -1.83 7.45 -0.45
C ASN A 27 -2.01 6.16 -1.27
N LEU A 28 -1.10 5.20 -1.10
CA LEU A 28 -1.08 3.97 -1.87
C LEU A 28 -2.35 3.11 -1.67
N MET A 29 -2.95 3.12 -0.48
CA MET A 29 -4.23 2.42 -0.21
C MET A 29 -5.38 3.03 -1.02
N GLU A 30 -5.45 4.36 -1.12
CA GLU A 30 -6.48 5.05 -1.91
C GLU A 30 -6.32 4.75 -3.40
N VAL A 31 -5.08 4.66 -3.90
CA VAL A 31 -4.81 4.26 -5.29
C VAL A 31 -5.26 2.81 -5.52
N ILE A 32 -4.94 1.88 -4.61
CA ILE A 32 -5.37 0.47 -4.71
C ILE A 32 -6.91 0.38 -4.79
N ARG A 33 -7.62 1.15 -3.95
CA ARG A 33 -9.09 1.23 -3.96
C ARG A 33 -9.63 1.85 -5.24
N MET A 34 -9.02 2.94 -5.72
CA MET A 34 -9.44 3.63 -6.95
C MET A 34 -9.42 2.71 -8.17
N TYR A 35 -8.47 1.77 -8.20
CA TYR A 35 -8.32 0.77 -9.25
C TYR A 35 -9.04 -0.56 -8.95
N GLU A 36 -9.78 -0.64 -7.83
CA GLU A 36 -10.55 -1.82 -7.43
C GLU A 36 -9.70 -3.11 -7.34
N LEU A 37 -8.43 -3.00 -6.94
CA LEU A 37 -7.47 -4.13 -6.91
C LEU A 37 -7.59 -5.01 -5.66
N ALA A 38 -8.55 -4.71 -4.80
CA ALA A 38 -8.94 -5.52 -3.64
C ALA A 38 -10.45 -5.38 -3.43
N GLU A 39 -11.08 -6.41 -2.87
CA GLU A 39 -12.52 -6.40 -2.61
C GLU A 39 -12.92 -5.22 -1.72
N GLU A 40 -14.04 -4.57 -2.07
CA GLU A 40 -14.53 -3.40 -1.35
C GLU A 40 -14.76 -3.74 0.14
N GLY A 41 -14.29 -2.86 1.04
CA GLY A 41 -14.41 -3.10 2.47
C GLY A 41 -13.37 -4.07 3.06
N THR A 42 -12.48 -4.67 2.26
CA THR A 42 -11.41 -5.53 2.78
C THR A 42 -10.10 -4.76 3.01
N ILE A 43 -9.77 -3.82 2.14
CA ILE A 43 -8.56 -3.01 2.25
C ILE A 43 -8.84 -1.67 2.95
N GLY A 44 -8.00 -1.26 3.89
CA GLY A 44 -8.07 0.04 4.56
C GLY A 44 -9.31 0.24 5.43
N VAL A 45 -9.78 -0.79 6.12
CA VAL A 45 -11.05 -0.80 6.89
C VAL A 45 -11.16 0.37 7.87
N CYS A 46 -10.06 0.77 8.52
CA CYS A 46 -10.04 1.91 9.43
C CYS A 46 -9.98 3.29 8.74
N GLY A 47 -10.06 3.36 7.41
CA GLY A 47 -9.95 4.62 6.67
C GLY A 47 -8.55 5.24 6.66
N GLY A 48 -7.50 4.47 6.94
CA GLY A 48 -6.11 4.95 6.92
C GLY A 48 -5.58 5.52 8.23
N MET A 49 -6.28 5.29 9.34
CA MET A 49 -5.88 5.77 10.68
C MET A 49 -4.83 4.90 11.39
N ALA A 50 -4.20 3.94 10.70
CA ALA A 50 -3.29 2.96 11.30
C ALA A 50 -3.88 2.25 12.55
N MET A 51 -5.20 1.96 12.53
CA MET A 51 -5.90 1.21 13.58
C MET A 51 -6.28 -0.22 13.15
N CYS A 52 -5.84 -0.63 11.95
CA CYS A 52 -6.00 -1.98 11.45
C CYS A 52 -4.84 -2.31 10.52
N ALA A 53 -4.61 -3.59 10.24
CA ALA A 53 -3.60 -4.03 9.29
C ALA A 53 -4.17 -4.43 7.91
N SER A 54 -5.45 -4.16 7.63
CA SER A 54 -6.11 -4.66 6.41
C SER A 54 -5.58 -4.06 5.10
N CYS A 55 -4.74 -3.02 5.18
CA CYS A 55 -4.05 -2.39 4.06
C CYS A 55 -2.56 -2.76 3.98
N GLN A 56 -2.15 -3.81 4.69
CA GLN A 56 -0.79 -4.33 4.62
C GLN A 56 -0.42 -4.71 3.18
N CYS A 57 0.79 -4.36 2.80
CA CYS A 57 1.41 -4.72 1.54
C CYS A 57 2.89 -5.03 1.75
N TYR A 58 3.47 -5.78 0.83
CA TYR A 58 4.90 -6.04 0.76
C TYR A 58 5.53 -5.15 -0.30
N ILE A 59 6.60 -4.45 0.08
CA ILE A 59 7.36 -3.61 -0.84
C ILE A 59 8.38 -4.50 -1.57
N LEU A 60 8.24 -4.63 -2.89
CA LEU A 60 9.05 -5.53 -3.71
C LEU A 60 10.18 -4.81 -4.45
N SER A 61 10.12 -3.48 -4.54
CA SER A 61 11.16 -2.66 -5.15
C SER A 61 11.98 -1.89 -4.12
N ASN A 62 13.17 -1.44 -4.51
CA ASN A 62 14.04 -0.68 -3.62
C ASN A 62 13.74 0.82 -3.69
N HIS A 63 12.79 1.28 -2.88
CA HIS A 63 12.39 2.67 -2.80
C HIS A 63 12.58 3.24 -1.40
N LYS A 64 12.98 4.52 -1.33
CA LYS A 64 13.04 5.23 -0.06
C LYS A 64 11.63 5.65 0.33
N LEU A 65 11.07 4.96 1.32
CA LEU A 65 9.76 5.24 1.89
C LEU A 65 9.87 6.15 3.12
N PRO A 66 8.76 6.78 3.56
CA PRO A 66 8.69 7.40 4.88
C PRO A 66 9.08 6.41 5.97
N LEU A 67 9.64 6.94 7.06
CA LEU A 67 9.91 6.14 8.26
C LEU A 67 8.59 5.54 8.76
N MET A 68 8.64 4.26 9.12
CA MET A 68 7.53 3.61 9.83
C MET A 68 7.32 4.34 11.15
N GLN A 69 6.07 4.65 11.47
CA GLN A 69 5.67 5.28 12.74
C GLN A 69 5.29 4.20 13.75
N ASP A 70 5.27 4.56 15.04
CA ASP A 70 4.99 3.63 16.13
C ASP A 70 3.62 2.94 15.98
N GLU A 71 2.59 3.66 15.50
CA GLU A 71 1.26 3.09 15.26
C GLU A 71 1.27 2.08 14.10
N GLU A 72 2.05 2.35 13.04
CA GLU A 72 2.21 1.42 11.92
C GLU A 72 2.92 0.14 12.38
N GLU A 73 3.99 0.28 13.14
CA GLU A 73 4.75 -0.85 13.69
C GLU A 73 3.90 -1.68 14.64
N ALA A 74 3.14 -1.04 15.53
CA ALA A 74 2.24 -1.71 16.46
C ALA A 74 1.23 -2.58 15.73
N MET A 75 0.55 -2.05 14.70
CA MET A 75 -0.42 -2.81 13.92
C MET A 75 0.22 -3.97 13.14
N LEU A 76 1.40 -3.76 12.54
CA LEU A 76 2.11 -4.83 11.83
C LEU A 76 2.61 -5.93 12.77
N SER A 77 2.92 -5.60 14.04
CA SER A 77 3.40 -6.57 15.03
C SER A 77 2.33 -7.58 15.46
N GLU A 78 1.05 -7.23 15.30
CA GLU A 78 -0.09 -8.09 15.66
C GLU A 78 -0.47 -9.07 14.54
N VAL A 79 0.16 -8.97 13.37
CA VAL A 79 -0.16 -9.78 12.20
C VAL A 79 0.83 -10.91 11.96
N PHE A 80 0.30 -12.11 11.67
CA PHE A 80 1.09 -13.32 11.45
C PHE A 80 1.94 -13.33 10.18
N ASN A 81 1.49 -12.69 9.09
CA ASN A 81 2.19 -12.71 7.80
C ASN A 81 3.13 -11.50 7.61
N THR A 82 3.44 -10.76 8.67
CA THR A 82 4.39 -9.63 8.62
C THR A 82 5.80 -10.10 8.24
N LYS A 83 6.41 -9.36 7.32
CA LYS A 83 7.76 -9.54 6.77
C LYS A 83 8.55 -8.25 6.95
N GLU A 84 9.88 -8.30 6.81
CA GLU A 84 10.75 -7.11 6.90
C GLU A 84 10.39 -6.01 5.90
N ASN A 85 9.81 -6.36 4.75
CA ASN A 85 9.35 -5.43 3.73
C ASN A 85 7.85 -5.11 3.83
N SER A 86 7.19 -5.44 4.94
CA SER A 86 5.78 -5.11 5.15
C SER A 86 5.61 -3.65 5.50
N ARG A 87 4.59 -3.03 4.92
CA ARG A 87 4.15 -1.66 5.20
C ARG A 87 2.63 -1.59 5.17
N LEU A 88 2.06 -0.62 5.88
CA LEU A 88 0.66 -0.24 5.69
C LEU A 88 0.57 0.73 4.51
N SER A 89 -0.06 0.31 3.41
CA SER A 89 -0.16 1.13 2.19
C SER A 89 -0.85 2.49 2.44
N CYS A 90 -1.71 2.60 3.46
CA CYS A 90 -2.32 3.89 3.82
C CYS A 90 -1.32 4.91 4.40
N GLN A 91 -0.16 4.48 4.90
CA GLN A 91 0.89 5.35 5.45
C GLN A 91 1.93 5.78 4.41
N ILE A 92 1.75 5.39 3.14
CA ILE A 92 2.66 5.71 2.04
C ILE A 92 1.99 6.73 1.12
N PRO A 93 2.32 8.03 1.21
CA PRO A 93 1.79 9.04 0.31
C PRO A 93 2.35 8.87 -1.11
N ILE A 94 1.54 9.17 -2.12
CA ILE A 94 1.96 9.16 -3.52
C ILE A 94 2.82 10.38 -3.80
N THR A 95 4.08 10.13 -4.13
CA THR A 95 5.09 11.14 -4.42
C THR A 95 5.91 10.72 -5.64
N GLU A 96 6.53 11.67 -6.35
CA GLU A 96 7.27 11.40 -7.60
C GLU A 96 8.39 10.36 -7.46
N ASN A 97 9.01 10.28 -6.28
CA ASN A 97 10.05 9.30 -5.96
C ASN A 97 9.55 7.85 -5.92
N LEU A 98 8.23 7.59 -5.89
CA LEU A 98 7.64 6.26 -5.93
C LEU A 98 7.45 5.73 -7.36
N ASN A 99 7.94 6.43 -8.38
CA ASN A 99 7.83 5.95 -9.74
C ASN A 99 8.48 4.57 -9.92
N ASN A 100 7.74 3.66 -10.54
CA ASN A 100 8.03 2.23 -10.68
C ASN A 100 8.14 1.46 -9.35
N LEU A 101 7.44 1.91 -8.30
CA LEU A 101 7.27 1.12 -7.09
C LEU A 101 6.49 -0.16 -7.43
N GLU A 102 7.01 -1.31 -6.98
CA GLU A 102 6.34 -2.61 -7.07
C GLU A 102 5.94 -3.05 -5.66
N ILE A 103 4.67 -3.40 -5.49
CA ILE A 103 4.13 -3.92 -4.24
C ILE A 103 3.28 -5.16 -4.47
N GLU A 104 3.07 -5.92 -3.40
CA GLU A 104 2.13 -7.04 -3.34
C GLU A 104 1.16 -6.82 -2.19
N ILE A 105 -0.14 -6.94 -2.44
CA ILE A 105 -1.17 -6.84 -1.40
C ILE A 105 -1.08 -8.10 -0.53
N ALA A 106 -1.01 -7.92 0.78
CA ALA A 106 -0.97 -9.07 1.69
C ALA A 106 -2.33 -9.80 1.71
N ASP A 107 -2.27 -11.11 1.91
CA ASP A 107 -3.44 -11.96 2.11
C ASP A 107 -4.26 -11.52 3.33
N GLU A 108 -5.55 -11.90 3.33
CA GLU A 108 -6.43 -11.69 4.48
C GLU A 108 -5.97 -12.55 5.66
N ILE A 109 -6.08 -11.98 6.87
CA ILE A 109 -5.77 -12.63 8.15
C ILE A 109 -7.05 -13.29 8.67
#